data_AF-A0A970ZE97-F1
#
_entry.id   AF-A0A970ZE97-F1
#
_cell.length_a   1.000
_cell.length_b   1.000
_cell.length_c   1.000
_cell.angle_alpha   90.00
_cell.angle_beta   90.00
_cell.angle_gamma   90.00
#
_symmetry.space_group_name_H-M   'P 1'
#
loop_
_entity.id
_entity.type
_entity.pdbx_description
1 polymer ?
#
loop_
_entity_poly.entity_id
_entity_poly.type
_entity_poly.pdbx_seq_one_letter_code
_entity_poly.pdbx_strand_id
1 'polypeptide(L)'
;MKKAAVQRYAADESIPAICEDLQVALSTLYRWIKLYRNIELGHHSYSPLEFDAISRRLIKAEHQLEIIRLTEIISKNATTNAALFLDPN
;
A
#
# COMPACT_ATOMS: atom_id res chain seq x y z
N MET A 1 12.88 14.42 -7.50
CA MET A 1 14.06 14.34 -6.61
C MET A 1 14.38 12.90 -6.18
N LYS A 2 13.61 12.26 -5.28
CA LYS A 2 13.97 10.93 -4.71
C LYS A 2 14.12 9.79 -5.75
N LYS A 3 13.13 9.60 -6.62
CA LYS A 3 13.18 8.59 -7.69
C LYS A 3 14.33 8.83 -8.68
N ALA A 4 14.58 10.09 -9.03
CA ALA A 4 15.69 10.47 -9.91
C ALA A 4 17.07 10.15 -9.28
N ALA A 5 17.24 10.38 -7.98
CA ALA A 5 18.46 10.00 -7.26
C ALA A 5 18.72 8.49 -7.29
N VAL A 6 17.66 7.68 -7.14
CA VAL A 6 17.76 6.22 -7.24
C VAL A 6 18.04 5.76 -8.68
N GLN A 7 17.48 6.45 -9.70
CA GLN A 7 17.80 6.17 -11.10
C GLN A 7 19.25 6.51 -11.45
N ARG A 8 19.78 7.63 -10.94
CA ARG A 8 21.21 7.99 -11.06
C ARG A 8 22.10 6.89 -10.45
N TYR A 9 21.78 6.44 -9.24
CA TYR A 9 22.46 5.30 -8.62
C TYR A 9 22.36 4.01 -9.45
N ALA A 10 21.19 3.73 -10.05
CA ALA A 10 21.00 2.57 -10.90
C ALA A 10 21.75 2.66 -12.24
N ALA A 11 22.15 3.86 -12.66
CA ALA A 11 23.01 4.12 -13.82
C ALA A 11 24.50 4.08 -13.47
N ASP A 12 24.87 3.43 -12.36
CA ASP A 12 26.24 3.28 -11.83
C ASP A 12 26.94 4.61 -11.48
N GLU A 13 26.18 5.67 -11.24
CA GLU A 13 26.75 6.92 -10.77
C GLU A 13 27.22 6.82 -9.31
N SER A 14 28.38 7.42 -9.04
CA SER A 14 29.03 7.39 -7.73
C SER A 14 28.16 8.00 -6.65
N ILE A 15 27.93 7.25 -5.56
CA ILE A 15 27.14 7.69 -4.41
C ILE A 15 27.61 9.05 -3.83
N PRO A 16 28.91 9.28 -3.60
CA PRO A 16 29.42 10.59 -3.18
C PRO A 16 29.01 11.74 -4.11
N ALA A 17 29.09 11.55 -5.43
CA ALA A 17 28.72 12.57 -6.41
C ALA A 17 27.22 12.90 -6.35
N ILE A 18 26.36 11.88 -6.23
CA ILE A 18 24.92 12.07 -6.06
C ILE A 18 24.62 12.83 -4.75
N CYS A 19 25.34 12.51 -3.68
CA CYS A 19 25.19 13.16 -2.38
C CYS A 19 25.62 14.63 -2.40
N GLU A 20 26.74 14.95 -3.05
CA GLU A 20 27.23 16.33 -3.21
C GLU A 20 26.28 17.16 -4.09
N ASP A 21 25.86 16.63 -5.24
CA ASP A 21 24.96 17.32 -6.16
C ASP A 21 23.60 17.63 -5.52
N LEU A 22 23.05 16.66 -4.79
CA LEU A 22 21.73 16.79 -4.18
C LEU A 22 21.79 17.40 -2.77
N GLN A 23 22.99 17.68 -2.25
CA GLN A 23 23.22 18.17 -0.89
C GLN A 23 22.50 17.32 0.18
N VAL A 24 22.60 15.99 0.05
CA VAL A 24 21.92 15.03 0.93
C VAL A 24 22.93 14.14 1.64
N ALA A 25 22.65 13.84 2.91
CA ALA A 25 23.44 12.87 3.64
C ALA A 25 23.38 11.47 3.00
N LEU A 26 24.48 10.73 3.10
CA LEU A 26 24.61 9.35 2.62
C LEU A 26 23.48 8.43 3.12
N SER A 27 23.14 8.54 4.40
CA SER A 27 22.05 7.78 5.02
C SER A 27 20.69 8.05 4.37
N THR A 28 20.47 9.28 3.90
CA THR A 28 19.24 9.68 3.21
C THR A 28 19.18 9.06 1.83
N LEU A 29 20.30 9.06 1.08
CA LEU A 29 20.37 8.42 -0.23
C LEU A 29 20.13 6.90 -0.12
N TYR A 30 20.79 6.22 0.82
CA TYR A 30 20.54 4.79 1.06
C TYR A 30 19.09 4.50 1.44
N ARG A 31 18.47 5.36 2.25
CA ARG A 31 17.05 5.23 2.58
C ARG A 31 16.18 5.35 1.32
N TRP A 32 16.51 6.24 0.40
CA TRP A 32 15.79 6.36 -0.86
C TRP A 32 16.00 5.14 -1.75
N ILE A 33 17.24 4.66 -1.90
CA ILE A 33 17.53 3.44 -2.66
C ILE A 33 16.68 2.28 -2.13
N LYS A 34 16.62 2.09 -0.82
CA LYS A 34 15.80 1.03 -0.22
C LYS A 34 14.29 1.15 -0.50
N LEU A 35 13.75 2.37 -0.57
CA LEU A 35 12.31 2.60 -0.73
C LEU A 35 11.83 2.69 -2.19
N TYR A 36 12.69 3.22 -3.06
CA TYR A 36 12.34 3.58 -4.44
C TYR A 36 13.09 2.75 -5.49
N ARG A 37 13.95 1.80 -5.09
CA ARG A 37 14.53 0.83 -6.04
C ARG A 37 13.39 0.00 -6.64
N ASN A 38 13.35 -0.02 -7.96
CA ASN A 38 12.41 -0.84 -8.69
C ASN A 38 12.80 -2.32 -8.60
N ILE A 39 11.79 -3.16 -8.43
CA ILE A 39 11.87 -4.61 -8.52
C ILE A 39 11.14 -4.99 -9.81
N GLU A 40 11.88 -5.53 -10.78
CA GLU A 40 11.32 -6.01 -12.03
C GLU A 40 10.66 -7.38 -11.80
N LEU A 41 9.36 -7.47 -12.06
CA LEU A 41 8.58 -8.69 -11.97
C LEU A 41 7.83 -8.90 -13.30
N GLY A 42 8.49 -9.56 -14.25
CA GLY A 42 7.92 -9.86 -15.56
C GLY A 42 7.50 -8.60 -16.31
N HIS A 43 6.19 -8.38 -16.45
CA HIS A 43 5.62 -7.21 -17.13
C HIS A 43 5.45 -5.97 -16.25
N HIS A 44 5.73 -6.05 -14.95
CA HIS A 44 5.52 -4.96 -14.02
C HIS A 44 6.77 -4.66 -13.20
N SER A 45 7.03 -3.37 -13.01
CA SER A 45 8.09 -2.86 -12.15
C SER A 45 7.43 -2.09 -11.01
N TYR A 46 7.77 -2.43 -9.77
CA TYR A 46 7.25 -1.73 -8.59
C TYR A 46 8.35 -1.48 -7.57
N SER A 47 8.22 -0.38 -6.82
CA SER A 47 9.09 -0.10 -5.68
C SER A 47 8.51 -0.69 -4.39
N PRO A 48 9.34 -1.00 -3.36
CA PRO A 48 8.85 -1.43 -2.05
C PRO A 48 7.80 -0.48 -1.45
N LEU A 49 8.00 0.84 -1.61
CA LEU A 49 7.03 1.84 -1.16
C LEU A 49 5.67 1.73 -1.89
N GLU A 50 5.69 1.43 -3.19
CA GLU A 50 4.49 1.24 -4.00
C GLU A 50 3.77 -0.05 -3.62
N PHE A 51 4.52 -1.13 -3.40
CA PHE A 51 3.99 -2.39 -2.87
C PHE A 51 3.30 -2.17 -1.51
N ASP A 52 3.97 -1.52 -0.56
CA ASP A 52 3.41 -1.20 0.75
C ASP A 52 2.12 -0.36 0.64
N ALA A 53 2.06 0.56 -0.32
CA ALA A 53 0.87 1.37 -0.56
C ALA A 53 -0.30 0.54 -1.10
N ILE A 54 -0.03 -0.39 -2.02
CA ILE A 54 -1.03 -1.33 -2.55
C ILE A 54 -1.55 -2.24 -1.43
N SER A 55 -0.65 -2.82 -0.64
CA SER A 55 -0.99 -3.70 0.48
C SER A 55 -1.87 -3.00 1.52
N ARG A 56 -1.55 -1.74 1.88
CA ARG A 56 -2.41 -0.95 2.80
C ARG A 56 -3.80 -0.69 2.22
N ARG A 57 -3.89 -0.42 0.91
CA ARG A 57 -5.18 -0.21 0.23
C ARG A 57 -6.01 -1.48 0.18
N LEU A 58 -5.36 -2.63 -0.03
CA LEU A 58 -6.00 -3.94 -0.01
C LEU A 58 -6.61 -4.23 1.37
N ILE A 59 -5.84 -4.10 2.44
CA ILE A 59 -6.31 -4.31 3.82
C ILE A 59 -7.52 -3.42 4.12
N LYS A 60 -7.48 -2.15 3.71
CA LYS A 60 -8.61 -1.23 3.89
C LYS A 60 -9.86 -1.69 3.13
N ALA A 61 -9.71 -2.15 1.89
CA ALA A 61 -10.82 -2.62 1.09
C ALA A 61 -11.42 -3.91 1.66
N GLU A 62 -10.58 -4.85 2.11
CA GLU A 62 -11.00 -6.09 2.80
C GLU A 62 -11.81 -5.76 4.06
N HIS A 63 -11.33 -4.83 4.88
CA HIS A 63 -12.05 -4.39 6.06
C HIS A 63 -13.40 -3.72 5.73
N GLN A 64 -13.46 -2.91 4.67
CA GLN A 64 -14.73 -2.31 4.21
C GLN A 64 -15.73 -3.38 3.74
N LEU A 65 -15.26 -4.41 3.03
CA LEU A 65 -16.11 -5.53 2.61
C LEU A 65 -16.62 -6.35 3.81
N GLU A 66 -15.78 -6.54 4.83
CA GLU A 66 -16.18 -7.20 6.07
C GLU A 66 -17.30 -6.42 6.77
N ILE A 67 -17.17 -5.10 6.91
CA ILE A 67 -18.23 -4.24 7.47
C ILE A 67 -19.53 -4.41 6.69
N ILE A 68 -19.48 -4.33 5.35
CA ILE A 68 -20.68 -4.48 4.51
C ILE A 68 -21.35 -5.84 4.73
N ARG A 69 -20.57 -6.93 4.72
CA ARG A 69 -21.10 -8.29 4.97
C ARG A 69 -21.75 -8.41 6.35
N LEU A 70 -21.10 -7.88 7.39
CA LEU A 70 -21.63 -7.90 8.74
C LEU A 70 -22.94 -7.10 8.84
N THR A 71 -23.02 -5.94 8.20
CA THR A 71 -24.27 -5.15 8.18
C THR A 71 -25.41 -5.88 7.46
N GLU A 72 -25.13 -6.60 6.39
CA GLU A 72 -26.12 -7.42 5.68
C GLU A 72 -26.64 -8.56 6.56
N ILE A 73 -25.75 -9.27 7.26
CA ILE A 73 -26.11 -10.34 8.19
C ILE A 73 -26.97 -9.79 9.34
N ILE A 74 -26.58 -8.67 9.94
CA ILE A 74 -27.33 -8.03 11.02
C ILE A 74 -28.72 -7.61 10.53
N SER A 75 -28.81 -7.02 9.34
CA SER A 75 -30.09 -6.63 8.74
C SER A 75 -31.00 -7.84 8.53
N LYS A 76 -30.49 -8.94 7.97
CA LYS A 76 -31.27 -10.17 7.75
C LYS A 76 -31.77 -10.76 9.07
N ASN A 77 -30.89 -10.85 10.07
CA ASN A 77 -31.25 -11.39 11.38
C ASN A 77 -32.27 -10.51 12.12
N ALA A 78 -32.18 -9.18 11.99
CA ALA A 78 -33.16 -8.26 12.56
C ALA A 78 -34.55 -8.45 11.94
N THR A 79 -34.65 -8.63 10.62
CA THR A 79 -35.92 -8.95 9.95
C THR A 79 -36.46 -10.33 10.32
N THR A 80 -35.61 -11.36 10.43
CA THR A 80 -36.05 -12.70 10.83
C THR A 80 -36.54 -12.72 12.27
N ASN A 81 -35.84 -12.05 13.19
CA ASN A 81 -36.28 -11.92 14.57
C ASN A 81 -37.58 -11.11 14.66
N ALA A 82 -37.70 -10.00 13.96
CA ALA A 82 -38.94 -9.21 13.93
C ALA A 82 -40.14 -10.01 13.38
N ALA A 83 -39.93 -10.86 12.37
CA ALA A 83 -40.96 -11.77 11.86
C ALA A 83 -41.38 -12.82 12.90
N LEU A 84 -40.43 -13.38 13.66
CA LEU A 84 -40.71 -14.33 14.75
C LEU A 84 -41.46 -13.68 15.94
N PHE A 85 -41.38 -12.36 16.11
CA PHE A 85 -42.13 -11.62 17.14
C PHE A 85 -43.48 -11.07 16.65
N LEU A 86 -43.80 -11.20 15.36
CA LEU A 86 -45.02 -10.67 14.74
C LEU A 86 -45.97 -11.77 14.23
N ASP A 87 -45.78 -13.03 14.62
CA ASP A 87 -46.82 -14.06 14.48
C ASP A 87 -47.72 -14.05 15.72
N PRO A 88 -48.95 -13.49 15.67
CA PRO A 88 -49.98 -13.84 16.62
C PRO A 88 -50.70 -15.10 16.10
N ASN A 89 -50.63 -16.15 16.92
CA ASN A 89 -51.47 -17.36 16.92
C ASN A 89 -50.99 -18.55 16.07
#